data_AF-A0A1H5W5E5-F1
#
_entry.id   AF-A0A1H5W5E5-F1
#
_cell.length_a   1.000
_cell.length_b   1.000
_cell.length_c   1.000
_cell.angle_alpha   90.00
_cell.angle_beta   90.00
_cell.angle_gamma   90.00
#
_symmetry.space_group_name_H-M   'P 1'
#
loop_
_entity.id
_entity.type
_entity.pdbx_description
1 polymer ?
#
loop_
_entity_poly.entity_id
_entity_poly.type
_entity_poly.pdbx_seq_one_letter_code
_entity_poly.pdbx_strand_id
1 'polypeptide(L)'
;MLMAENWQWSANKHFWINHYGTGALIEATRALPFDQIAPRLAPWRLLEAVRLRGADAKETRLAAEIIGHILLAEKLGEPDPGSTLSFDRNAAKISPFSFSVTPHQSQTDTSDPSVAFGVTMDDDAWIKAHRLAAETAVSRINEARTSGADLYLTIPDATDFIPVLQHASNMVERWLEGYQELTLDFKRRVHLAEGTYLALCEALLSYDPVRGVDLWRSLRATISTRYLGKADIEDSLHMIFRVSDSPEVIALRTELFDLDYSNTDQDLLNIAIAASYNGRAVWLNEMIESDRKSSLAWRRKRGVVLSGFTANNILPIPDAWSEGEIKTSHQSLEMKSARFRWIEACAHHWWEAYLKANKPEEAYAAWILFLKSADPRAWIWIEQDIEAANDSSAFFELKLSHFHLNRARLKRVMEKRIEKLDKKLFDRDIGIGIEPWK
;
A
#
# COMPACT_ATOMS: atom_id res chain seq x y z
N MET A 1 3.13 -1.77 36.89
CA MET A 1 4.54 -1.31 36.85
C MET A 1 4.65 0.06 36.17
N LEU A 2 4.28 0.24 34.90
CA LEU A 2 4.41 1.52 34.17
C LEU A 2 3.69 2.72 34.84
N MET A 3 2.49 2.53 35.38
CA MET A 3 1.79 3.58 36.14
C MET A 3 2.51 3.96 37.44
N ALA A 4 3.07 2.96 38.14
CA ALA A 4 3.80 3.17 39.39
C ALA A 4 5.16 3.86 39.15
N GLU A 5 5.72 3.71 37.95
CA GLU A 5 6.97 4.36 37.52
C GLU A 5 6.74 5.71 36.83
N ASN A 6 5.51 6.24 36.85
CA ASN A 6 5.13 7.49 36.18
C ASN A 6 5.59 7.54 34.71
N TRP A 7 5.48 6.41 33.99
CA TRP A 7 5.92 6.35 32.60
C TRP A 7 5.09 7.27 31.70
N GLN A 8 5.75 8.00 30.80
CA GLN A 8 5.14 8.80 29.75
C GLN A 8 5.96 8.70 28.47
N TRP A 9 5.29 8.92 27.34
CA TRP A 9 5.96 9.07 26.05
C TRP A 9 6.93 10.26 26.08
N SER A 10 7.96 10.23 25.23
CA SER A 10 8.87 11.35 25.03
C SER A 10 9.52 11.26 23.65
N ALA A 11 9.63 12.38 22.94
CA ALA A 11 10.28 12.45 21.63
C ALA A 11 11.74 11.96 21.64
N ASN A 12 12.41 12.03 22.80
CA ASN A 12 13.80 11.58 22.98
C ASN A 12 13.94 10.06 23.21
N LYS A 13 12.83 9.34 23.42
CA LYS A 13 12.84 7.88 23.59
C LYS A 13 12.70 7.19 22.24
N HIS A 14 13.30 6.00 22.13
CA HIS A 14 13.17 5.18 20.95
C HIS A 14 11.70 4.93 20.58
N PHE A 15 11.35 5.03 19.30
CA PHE A 15 9.97 4.93 18.81
C PHE A 15 9.27 3.66 19.29
N TRP A 16 9.96 2.52 19.27
CA TRP A 16 9.47 1.24 19.78
C TRP A 16 9.00 1.32 21.24
N ILE A 17 9.80 1.95 22.12
CA ILE A 17 9.47 2.11 23.54
C ILE A 17 8.22 2.96 23.69
N ASN A 18 8.12 4.08 22.97
CA ASN A 18 6.94 4.93 22.98
C ASN A 18 5.70 4.19 22.45
N HIS A 19 5.82 3.46 21.34
CA HIS A 19 4.71 2.77 20.70
C HIS A 19 4.14 1.68 21.61
N TYR A 20 4.96 0.75 22.09
CA TYR A 20 4.47 -0.36 22.94
C TYR A 20 4.17 0.08 24.37
N GLY A 21 4.93 1.02 24.93
CA GLY A 21 4.64 1.59 26.24
C GLY A 21 3.30 2.33 26.27
N THR A 22 2.98 3.06 25.20
CA THR A 22 1.66 3.70 25.04
C THR A 22 0.56 2.65 24.95
N GLY A 23 0.74 1.58 24.18
CA GLY A 23 -0.24 0.49 24.11
C GLY A 23 -0.51 -0.16 25.47
N ALA A 24 0.54 -0.46 26.23
CA ALA A 24 0.40 -1.00 27.58
C ALA A 24 -0.30 -0.03 28.53
N LEU A 25 -0.07 1.28 28.37
CA LEU A 25 -0.76 2.30 29.18
C LEU A 25 -2.25 2.36 28.84
N ILE A 26 -2.61 2.39 27.54
CA ILE A 26 -4.00 2.38 27.07
C ILE A 26 -4.76 1.20 27.70
N GLU A 27 -4.20 0.00 27.65
CA GLU A 27 -4.79 -1.21 28.22
C GLU A 27 -4.97 -1.10 29.74
N ALA A 28 -3.96 -0.61 30.46
CA ALA A 28 -3.98 -0.56 31.92
C ALA A 28 -4.87 0.57 32.49
N THR A 29 -5.16 1.62 31.72
CA THR A 29 -5.79 2.84 32.24
C THR A 29 -7.19 3.11 31.68
N ARG A 30 -7.85 2.11 31.09
CA ARG A 30 -9.21 2.24 30.52
C ARG A 30 -10.25 2.80 31.50
N ALA A 31 -10.09 2.56 32.80
CA ALA A 31 -10.99 3.06 33.85
C ALA A 31 -10.60 4.43 34.44
N LEU A 32 -9.42 4.97 34.11
CA LEU A 32 -8.95 6.25 34.62
C LEU A 32 -9.46 7.42 33.78
N PRO A 33 -9.59 8.63 34.34
CA PRO A 33 -9.95 9.83 33.58
C PRO A 33 -8.98 10.10 32.42
N PHE A 34 -9.49 10.28 31.21
CA PHE A 34 -8.65 10.40 30.02
C PHE A 34 -7.81 11.67 29.98
N ASP A 35 -8.28 12.77 30.56
CA ASP A 35 -7.54 14.03 30.68
C ASP A 35 -6.22 13.87 31.46
N GLN A 36 -6.17 12.92 32.40
CA GLN A 36 -4.94 12.58 33.16
C GLN A 36 -3.99 11.66 32.38
N ILE A 37 -4.52 10.91 31.41
CA ILE A 37 -3.77 9.91 30.66
C ILE A 37 -3.29 10.45 29.30
N ALA A 38 -4.12 11.24 28.62
CA ALA A 38 -3.87 11.74 27.27
C ALA A 38 -2.50 12.39 27.10
N PRO A 39 -2.01 13.27 28.01
CA PRO A 39 -0.67 13.86 27.88
C PRO A 39 0.49 12.85 27.96
N ARG A 40 0.24 11.65 28.49
CA ARG A 40 1.26 10.60 28.67
C ARG A 40 1.34 9.66 27.47
N LEU A 41 0.34 9.66 26.60
CA LEU A 41 0.25 8.79 25.43
C LEU A 41 1.00 9.40 24.25
N ALA A 42 1.64 8.56 23.44
CA ALA A 42 2.20 9.01 22.18
C ALA A 42 1.08 9.54 21.25
N PRO A 43 1.26 10.71 20.60
CA PRO A 43 0.20 11.37 19.83
C PRO A 43 -0.44 10.49 18.75
N TRP A 44 0.36 9.67 18.06
CA TRP A 44 -0.11 8.79 16.98
C TRP A 44 -0.98 7.61 17.43
N ARG A 45 -1.13 7.38 18.75
CA ARG A 45 -2.04 6.36 19.32
C ARG A 45 -3.15 6.97 20.17
N LEU A 46 -3.27 8.29 20.17
CA LEU A 46 -4.22 8.98 21.03
C LEU A 46 -5.68 8.69 20.64
N LEU A 47 -5.96 8.65 19.33
CA LEU A 47 -7.29 8.33 18.82
C LEU A 47 -7.67 6.85 19.02
N GLU A 48 -6.69 5.94 18.92
CA GLU A 48 -6.88 4.54 19.28
C GLU A 48 -7.33 4.40 20.74
N ALA A 49 -6.71 5.14 21.65
CA ALA A 49 -7.08 5.13 23.07
C ALA A 49 -8.53 5.56 23.28
N VAL A 50 -8.96 6.65 22.61
CA VAL A 50 -10.35 7.13 22.67
C VAL A 50 -11.32 6.06 22.15
N ARG A 51 -11.02 5.44 20.99
CA ARG A 51 -11.87 4.40 20.41
C ARG A 51 -12.00 3.20 21.35
N LEU A 52 -10.90 2.71 21.92
CA LEU A 52 -10.91 1.56 22.84
C LEU A 52 -11.64 1.85 24.17
N ARG A 53 -11.81 3.13 24.52
CA ARG A 53 -12.55 3.60 25.70
C ARG A 53 -14.03 3.89 25.42
N GLY A 54 -14.51 3.57 24.22
CA GLY A 54 -15.92 3.72 23.84
C GLY A 54 -16.25 5.03 23.13
N ALA A 55 -15.25 5.78 22.65
CA ALA A 55 -15.44 6.96 21.82
C ALA A 55 -16.27 8.09 22.46
N ASP A 56 -16.05 8.36 23.76
CA ASP A 56 -16.72 9.48 24.44
C ASP A 56 -16.42 10.82 23.73
N ALA A 57 -17.45 11.67 23.61
CA ALA A 57 -17.35 12.91 22.84
C ALA A 57 -16.37 13.93 23.44
N LYS A 58 -16.23 13.98 24.78
CA LYS A 58 -15.28 14.89 25.43
C LYS A 58 -13.84 14.38 25.26
N GLU A 59 -13.64 13.07 25.46
CA GLU A 59 -12.33 12.44 25.24
C GLU A 59 -11.88 12.61 23.78
N THR A 60 -12.80 12.42 22.84
CA THR A 60 -12.56 12.61 21.41
C THR A 60 -12.14 14.04 21.08
N ARG A 61 -12.85 15.04 21.59
CA ARG A 61 -12.51 16.45 21.37
C ARG A 61 -11.14 16.80 21.96
N LEU A 62 -10.84 16.34 23.17
CA LEU A 62 -9.53 16.56 23.78
C LEU A 62 -8.41 15.92 22.95
N ALA A 63 -8.61 14.69 22.46
CA ALA A 63 -7.63 14.02 21.61
C ALA A 63 -7.42 14.75 20.28
N ALA A 64 -8.52 15.19 19.66
CA ALA A 64 -8.47 16.00 18.45
C ALA A 64 -7.78 17.36 18.71
N GLU A 65 -8.00 18.01 19.84
CA GLU A 65 -7.30 19.25 20.20
C GLU A 65 -5.79 19.04 20.28
N ILE A 66 -5.34 17.96 20.94
CA ILE A 66 -3.91 17.63 21.05
C ILE A 66 -3.30 17.39 19.67
N ILE A 67 -3.95 16.57 18.83
CA ILE A 67 -3.48 16.30 17.46
C ILE A 67 -3.48 17.58 16.62
N GLY A 68 -4.52 18.40 16.74
CA GLY A 68 -4.63 19.66 16.03
C GLY A 68 -3.51 20.64 16.39
N HIS A 69 -3.10 20.70 17.65
CA HIS A 69 -1.95 21.52 18.05
C HIS A 69 -0.63 21.05 17.39
N ILE A 70 -0.45 19.75 17.21
CA ILE A 70 0.72 19.19 16.52
C ILE A 70 0.65 19.51 15.02
N LEU A 71 -0.50 19.27 14.38
CA LEU A 71 -0.69 19.50 12.95
C LEU A 71 -0.58 20.98 12.59
N LEU A 72 -1.12 21.88 13.40
CA LEU A 72 -1.16 23.32 13.13
C LEU A 72 0.09 24.07 13.61
N ALA A 73 1.15 23.37 14.02
CA ALA A 73 2.39 24.01 14.45
C ALA A 73 3.07 24.76 13.29
N GLU A 74 3.12 26.09 13.36
CA GLU A 74 3.59 26.96 12.26
C GLU A 74 5.11 26.95 12.03
N LYS A 75 5.89 26.47 13.00
CA LYS A 75 7.36 26.63 13.01
C LYS A 75 8.16 25.40 12.60
N LEU A 76 7.50 24.31 12.21
CA LEU A 76 8.17 23.07 11.82
C LEU A 76 8.50 23.11 10.33
N GLY A 77 9.78 22.91 10.00
CA GLY A 77 10.21 22.70 8.62
C GLY A 77 9.73 21.35 8.09
N GLU A 78 9.55 21.26 6.77
CA GLU A 78 9.23 19.98 6.12
C GLU A 78 10.40 18.99 6.29
N PRO A 79 10.15 17.75 6.74
CA PRO A 79 11.22 16.76 6.87
C PRO A 79 11.80 16.38 5.50
N ASP A 80 13.11 16.52 5.33
CA ASP A 80 13.83 15.98 4.17
C ASP A 80 14.73 14.80 4.61
N PRO A 81 14.30 13.54 4.42
CA PRO A 81 15.12 12.38 4.74
C PRO A 81 16.36 12.22 3.85
N GLY A 82 16.50 13.03 2.78
CA GLY A 82 17.62 12.94 1.82
C GLY A 82 17.50 11.77 0.84
N SER A 83 16.35 11.11 0.80
CA SER A 83 16.11 9.88 0.06
C SER A 83 14.60 9.65 -0.14
N THR A 84 14.22 8.82 -1.11
CA THR A 84 12.84 8.36 -1.20
C THR A 84 12.57 7.28 -0.15
N LEU A 85 11.51 7.47 0.63
CA LEU A 85 11.07 6.52 1.64
C LEU A 85 9.93 5.65 1.09
N SER A 86 9.94 4.37 1.43
CA SER A 86 8.77 3.50 1.28
C SER A 86 8.43 2.83 2.60
N PHE A 87 7.16 2.78 2.93
CA PHE A 87 6.64 2.24 4.17
C PHE A 87 5.68 1.09 3.88
N ASP A 88 6.02 -0.13 4.31
CA ASP A 88 5.13 -1.30 4.16
C ASP A 88 4.19 -1.39 5.37
N ARG A 89 2.90 -1.12 5.14
CA ARG A 89 1.84 -1.14 6.17
C ARG A 89 1.69 -2.52 6.82
N ASN A 90 2.03 -3.61 6.12
CA ASN A 90 1.97 -4.97 6.66
C ASN A 90 3.17 -5.27 7.55
N ALA A 91 4.38 -4.88 7.11
CA ALA A 91 5.57 -4.98 7.94
C ALA A 91 5.43 -4.13 9.22
N ALA A 92 4.75 -2.98 9.11
CA ALA A 92 4.51 -2.07 10.23
C ALA A 92 3.68 -2.65 11.37
N LYS A 93 2.82 -3.65 11.11
CA LYS A 93 2.09 -4.36 12.19
C LYS A 93 3.04 -5.12 13.13
N ILE A 94 4.18 -5.56 12.62
CA ILE A 94 5.21 -6.31 13.38
C ILE A 94 6.29 -5.36 13.89
N SER A 95 6.72 -4.42 13.05
CA SER A 95 7.73 -3.42 13.37
C SER A 95 7.21 -2.03 12.97
N PRO A 96 6.58 -1.29 13.90
CA PRO A 96 5.82 -0.06 13.59
C PRO A 96 6.68 1.11 13.09
N PHE A 97 7.98 0.90 12.94
CA PHE A 97 8.93 1.83 12.34
C PHE A 97 9.86 1.12 11.35
N SER A 98 9.27 0.34 10.45
CA SER A 98 9.99 -0.31 9.35
C SER A 98 9.72 0.45 8.05
N PHE A 99 10.77 1.01 7.47
CA PHE A 99 10.74 1.66 6.16
C PHE A 99 11.95 1.22 5.35
N SER A 100 11.83 1.28 4.02
CA SER A 100 12.95 1.11 3.10
C SER A 100 13.38 2.46 2.55
N VAL A 101 14.67 2.57 2.24
CA VAL A 101 15.28 3.79 1.72
C VAL A 101 15.81 3.52 0.33
N THR A 102 15.43 4.38 -0.62
CA THR A 102 16.00 4.42 -1.95
C THR A 102 16.78 5.74 -2.09
N PRO A 103 18.11 5.68 -2.27
CA PRO A 103 18.91 6.87 -2.50
C PRO A 103 18.37 7.67 -3.69
N HIS A 104 18.40 8.99 -3.62
CA HIS A 104 18.18 9.81 -4.81
C HIS A 104 19.25 9.47 -5.85
N GLN A 105 18.83 9.27 -7.10
CA GLN A 105 19.79 9.20 -8.19
C GLN A 105 20.50 10.56 -8.27
N SER A 106 21.83 10.58 -8.16
CA SER A 106 22.60 11.81 -8.25
C SER A 106 22.30 12.51 -9.56
N GLN A 107 21.86 13.77 -9.51
CA GLN A 107 21.62 14.61 -10.70
C GLN A 107 22.87 14.83 -11.57
N THR A 108 24.03 14.30 -11.16
CA THR A 108 25.30 14.40 -11.88
C THR A 108 25.59 13.29 -12.89
N ASP A 109 24.78 12.22 -13.00
CA ASP A 109 25.09 11.15 -13.97
C ASP A 109 24.14 11.09 -15.16
N THR A 110 24.56 11.89 -16.15
CA THR A 110 24.69 11.54 -17.57
C THR A 110 23.49 10.97 -18.31
N SER A 111 23.10 11.69 -19.37
CA SER A 111 22.29 11.24 -20.52
C SER A 111 22.89 10.08 -21.33
N ASP A 112 23.78 9.28 -20.72
CA ASP A 112 24.49 8.16 -21.33
C ASP A 112 24.11 6.84 -20.63
N PRO A 113 23.27 6.00 -21.27
CA PRO A 113 22.81 4.72 -20.73
C PRO A 113 23.94 3.75 -20.33
N SER A 114 25.16 3.94 -20.84
CA SER A 114 26.31 3.09 -20.56
C SER A 114 26.92 3.30 -19.17
N VAL A 115 26.82 4.51 -18.61
CA VAL A 115 27.34 4.85 -17.27
C VAL A 115 26.39 4.38 -16.16
N ALA A 116 25.07 4.48 -16.38
CA ALA A 116 24.06 3.91 -15.49
C ALA A 116 24.17 2.37 -15.38
N PHE A 117 24.64 1.71 -16.43
CA PHE A 117 24.93 0.27 -16.45
C PHE A 117 26.23 -0.09 -15.69
N GLY A 118 27.17 0.85 -15.55
CA GLY A 118 28.42 0.65 -14.81
C GLY A 118 28.26 0.76 -13.29
N VAL A 119 27.43 1.70 -12.82
CA VAL A 119 27.14 1.89 -11.37
C VAL A 119 26.30 0.72 -10.81
N THR A 120 25.56 0.02 -11.66
CA THR A 120 24.79 -1.18 -11.27
C THR A 120 25.60 -2.47 -11.25
N MET A 121 26.88 -2.45 -11.68
CA MET A 121 27.79 -3.61 -11.63
C MET A 121 28.79 -3.58 -10.47
N ASP A 122 28.81 -2.50 -9.68
CA ASP A 122 29.55 -2.42 -8.42
C ASP A 122 28.57 -2.60 -7.25
N ASP A 123 28.24 -3.87 -6.97
CA ASP A 123 27.35 -4.26 -5.87
C ASP A 123 27.80 -3.64 -4.53
N ASP A 124 29.12 -3.48 -4.31
CA ASP A 124 29.68 -2.91 -3.10
C ASP A 124 29.42 -1.39 -3.02
N ALA A 125 29.59 -0.66 -4.13
CA ALA A 125 29.24 0.76 -4.20
C ALA A 125 27.73 0.97 -4.00
N TRP A 126 26.88 0.11 -4.60
CA TRP A 126 25.43 0.15 -4.43
C TRP A 126 25.04 -0.09 -2.96
N ILE A 127 25.58 -1.14 -2.33
CA ILE A 127 25.33 -1.45 -0.90
C ILE A 127 25.79 -0.27 -0.01
N LYS A 128 26.96 0.31 -0.30
CA LYS A 128 27.49 1.43 0.47
C LYS A 128 26.62 2.68 0.33
N ALA A 129 26.16 3.02 -0.88
CA ALA A 129 25.26 4.13 -1.11
C ALA A 129 23.93 3.95 -0.38
N HIS A 130 23.34 2.74 -0.42
CA HIS A 130 22.12 2.43 0.31
C HIS A 130 22.30 2.51 1.83
N ARG A 131 23.43 2.02 2.36
CA ARG A 131 23.74 2.13 3.79
C ARG A 131 23.85 3.59 4.23
N LEU A 132 24.59 4.42 3.50
CA LEU A 132 24.75 5.85 3.82
C LEU A 132 23.43 6.62 3.73
N ALA A 133 22.62 6.33 2.72
CA ALA A 133 21.28 6.90 2.60
C ALA A 133 20.39 6.49 3.78
N ALA A 134 20.42 5.21 4.19
CA ALA A 134 19.67 4.72 5.33
C ALA A 134 20.12 5.37 6.65
N GLU A 135 21.42 5.50 6.90
CA GLU A 135 21.96 6.18 8.08
C GLU A 135 21.55 7.65 8.13
N THR A 136 21.64 8.35 6.98
CA THR A 136 21.22 9.75 6.85
C THR A 136 19.72 9.91 7.10
N ALA A 137 18.90 9.07 6.46
CA ALA A 137 17.45 9.09 6.62
C ALA A 137 17.05 8.86 8.08
N VAL A 138 17.61 7.83 8.74
CA VAL A 138 17.34 7.56 10.16
C VAL A 138 17.71 8.75 11.05
N SER A 139 18.89 9.35 10.83
CA SER A 139 19.32 10.53 11.59
C SER A 139 18.34 11.69 11.43
N ARG A 140 17.99 12.04 10.19
CA ARG A 140 17.11 13.18 9.88
C ARG A 140 15.66 12.94 10.32
N ILE A 141 15.16 11.70 10.22
CA ILE A 141 13.84 11.33 10.75
C ILE A 141 13.79 11.52 12.26
N ASN A 142 14.83 11.08 12.98
CA ASN A 142 14.91 11.25 14.42
C ASN A 142 14.99 12.74 14.80
N GLU A 143 15.80 13.53 14.09
CA GLU A 143 15.90 14.97 14.28
C GLU A 143 14.55 15.67 14.09
N ALA A 144 13.83 15.37 12.99
CA ALA A 144 12.51 15.91 12.71
C ALA A 144 11.51 15.62 13.85
N ARG A 145 11.49 14.38 14.35
CA ARG A 145 10.63 13.98 15.48
C ARG A 145 11.01 14.70 16.77
N THR A 146 12.29 14.75 17.12
CA THR A 146 12.74 15.49 18.32
C THR A 146 12.47 16.98 18.23
N SER A 147 12.33 17.50 17.02
CA SER A 147 11.98 18.91 16.75
C SER A 147 10.47 19.17 16.78
N GLY A 148 9.62 18.14 16.93
CA GLY A 148 8.16 18.27 17.08
C GLY A 148 7.33 17.64 15.95
N ALA A 149 7.94 16.97 14.96
CA ALA A 149 7.20 16.22 13.93
C ALA A 149 6.70 14.86 14.47
N ASP A 150 5.88 14.89 15.51
CA ASP A 150 5.52 13.70 16.32
C ASP A 150 4.71 12.66 15.52
N LEU A 151 3.99 13.09 14.49
CA LEU A 151 3.17 12.22 13.63
C LEU A 151 3.93 11.72 12.38
N TYR A 152 5.17 12.14 12.18
CA TYR A 152 5.94 11.82 10.99
C TYR A 152 6.26 10.33 10.91
N LEU A 153 5.95 9.72 9.75
CA LEU A 153 6.08 8.28 9.48
C LEU A 153 5.33 7.41 10.51
N THR A 154 4.13 7.84 10.89
CA THR A 154 3.19 7.06 11.70
C THR A 154 1.94 6.76 10.88
N ILE A 155 1.35 5.58 11.08
CA ILE A 155 0.13 5.15 10.39
C ILE A 155 -0.91 4.73 11.44
N PRO A 156 -1.72 5.69 11.93
CA PRO A 156 -2.90 5.34 12.72
C PRO A 156 -3.92 4.56 11.89
N ASP A 157 -4.86 3.88 12.56
CA ASP A 157 -5.93 3.18 11.85
C ASP A 157 -7.03 4.17 11.43
N ALA A 158 -7.60 3.98 10.23
CA ALA A 158 -8.69 4.83 9.74
C ALA A 158 -9.91 4.81 10.68
N THR A 159 -10.18 3.68 11.34
CA THR A 159 -11.27 3.54 12.30
C THR A 159 -11.10 4.44 13.54
N ASP A 160 -9.87 4.82 13.88
CA ASP A 160 -9.59 5.72 15.00
C ASP A 160 -10.09 7.15 14.73
N PHE A 161 -10.29 7.53 13.46
CA PHE A 161 -10.80 8.86 13.07
C PHE A 161 -12.32 8.96 13.05
N ILE A 162 -13.06 7.85 13.06
CA ILE A 162 -14.53 7.87 13.00
C ILE A 162 -15.15 8.67 14.15
N PRO A 163 -14.73 8.51 15.42
CA PRO A 163 -15.21 9.36 16.52
C PRO A 163 -14.93 10.85 16.29
N VAL A 164 -13.75 11.18 15.75
CA VAL A 164 -13.34 12.58 15.49
C VAL A 164 -14.29 13.23 14.48
N LEU A 165 -14.65 12.52 13.41
CA LEU A 165 -15.60 12.99 12.41
C LEU A 165 -17.01 13.19 13.00
N GLN A 166 -17.40 12.40 14.00
CA GLN A 166 -18.70 12.50 14.66
C GLN A 166 -18.78 13.61 15.72
N HIS A 167 -17.70 13.84 16.47
CA HIS A 167 -17.74 14.67 17.68
C HIS A 167 -16.87 15.92 17.64
N ALA A 168 -15.95 16.02 16.67
CA ALA A 168 -14.96 17.08 16.52
C ALA A 168 -14.74 17.49 15.04
N SER A 169 -15.80 17.45 14.22
CA SER A 169 -15.73 17.77 12.78
C SER A 169 -15.17 19.17 12.49
N ASN A 170 -15.46 20.15 13.34
CA ASN A 170 -14.90 21.50 13.27
C ASN A 170 -13.36 21.52 13.40
N MET A 171 -12.76 20.55 14.08
CA MET A 171 -11.30 20.44 14.16
C MET A 171 -10.73 19.87 12.86
N VAL A 172 -11.41 18.88 12.28
CA VAL A 172 -11.04 18.30 10.99
C VAL A 172 -11.09 19.36 9.89
N GLU A 173 -12.09 20.22 9.89
CA GLU A 173 -12.16 21.37 8.96
C GLU A 173 -10.90 22.22 9.02
N ARG A 174 -10.41 22.53 10.23
CA ARG A 174 -9.17 23.29 10.41
C ARG A 174 -7.94 22.53 9.92
N TRP A 175 -7.87 21.22 10.13
CA TRP A 175 -6.73 20.40 9.65
C TRP A 175 -6.67 20.35 8.12
N LEU A 176 -7.83 20.44 7.47
CA LEU A 176 -7.99 20.40 6.02
C LEU A 176 -7.92 21.78 5.36
N GLU A 177 -7.79 22.89 6.10
CA GLU A 177 -7.74 24.23 5.51
C GLU A 177 -6.74 24.34 4.35
N GLY A 178 -7.20 24.77 3.17
CA GLY A 178 -6.37 24.95 1.98
C GLY A 178 -6.02 23.66 1.22
N TYR A 179 -6.71 22.54 1.47
CA TYR A 179 -6.49 21.27 0.76
C TYR A 179 -6.93 21.31 -0.71
N GLN A 180 -7.97 22.07 -1.07
CA GLN A 180 -8.46 22.17 -2.45
C GLN A 180 -7.49 22.97 -3.33
N GLU A 181 -6.89 24.03 -2.78
CA GLU A 181 -5.92 24.89 -3.46
C GLU A 181 -4.48 24.38 -3.32
N LEU A 182 -4.26 23.30 -2.58
CA LEU A 182 -2.94 22.75 -2.26
C LEU A 182 -1.97 23.82 -1.72
N THR A 183 -2.45 24.61 -0.75
CA THR A 183 -1.66 25.68 -0.12
C THR A 183 -0.36 25.12 0.49
N LEU A 184 0.68 25.95 0.57
CA LEU A 184 1.96 25.56 1.20
C LEU A 184 1.75 25.05 2.63
N ASP A 185 0.85 25.68 3.37
CA ASP A 185 0.52 25.28 4.73
C ASP A 185 -0.14 23.91 4.80
N PHE A 186 -1.06 23.59 3.89
CA PHE A 186 -1.62 22.24 3.79
C PHE A 186 -0.54 21.21 3.45
N LYS A 187 0.31 21.48 2.44
CA LYS A 187 1.39 20.56 2.04
C LYS A 187 2.36 20.29 3.18
N ARG A 188 2.77 21.32 3.91
CA ARG A 188 3.61 21.20 5.11
C ARG A 188 3.00 20.25 6.13
N ARG A 189 1.71 20.44 6.46
CA ARG A 189 1.00 19.57 7.42
C ARG A 189 0.93 18.13 6.95
N VAL A 190 0.68 17.91 5.66
CA VAL A 190 0.69 16.58 5.06
C VAL A 190 2.08 15.96 5.18
N HIS A 191 3.15 16.63 4.80
CA HIS A 191 4.53 16.09 4.90
C HIS A 191 4.93 15.74 6.35
N LEU A 192 4.43 16.50 7.34
CA LEU A 192 4.68 16.22 8.75
C LEU A 192 3.87 15.03 9.29
N ALA A 193 2.80 14.60 8.60
CA ALA A 193 1.84 13.63 9.12
C ALA A 193 1.16 12.79 8.02
N GLU A 194 1.88 12.40 6.97
CA GLU A 194 1.28 11.80 5.76
C GLU A 194 0.38 10.59 6.07
N GLY A 195 0.84 9.66 6.91
CA GLY A 195 0.04 8.50 7.31
C GLY A 195 -1.19 8.84 8.15
N THR A 196 -1.17 9.95 8.90
CA THR A 196 -2.34 10.48 9.62
C THR A 196 -3.37 11.01 8.63
N TYR A 197 -2.93 11.75 7.60
CA TYR A 197 -3.82 12.24 6.54
C TYR A 197 -4.38 11.11 5.66
N LEU A 198 -3.60 10.06 5.38
CA LEU A 198 -4.09 8.86 4.69
C LEU A 198 -5.18 8.16 5.50
N ALA A 199 -4.98 7.96 6.81
CA ALA A 199 -5.99 7.35 7.68
C ALA A 199 -7.26 8.20 7.78
N LEU A 200 -7.11 9.53 7.90
CA LEU A 200 -8.23 10.48 7.88
C LEU A 200 -8.98 10.44 6.54
N CYS A 201 -8.26 10.35 5.42
CA CYS A 201 -8.85 10.23 4.09
C CYS A 201 -9.69 8.95 3.95
N GLU A 202 -9.17 7.81 4.42
CA GLU A 202 -9.90 6.54 4.41
C GLU A 202 -11.18 6.61 5.28
N ALA A 203 -11.09 7.27 6.44
CA ALA A 203 -12.24 7.50 7.31
C ALA A 203 -13.28 8.42 6.66
N LEU A 204 -12.84 9.52 6.02
CA LEU A 204 -13.72 10.45 5.29
C LEU A 204 -14.40 9.77 4.10
N LEU A 205 -13.69 8.96 3.32
CA LEU A 205 -14.30 8.19 2.23
C LEU A 205 -15.46 7.30 2.70
N SER A 206 -15.47 6.88 3.97
CA SER A 206 -16.56 6.11 4.57
C SER A 206 -17.67 6.98 5.19
N TYR A 207 -17.33 8.16 5.72
CA TYR A 207 -18.25 8.99 6.52
C TYR A 207 -18.82 10.20 5.76
N ASP A 208 -17.99 10.89 4.98
CA ASP A 208 -18.32 12.01 4.09
C ASP A 208 -17.59 11.80 2.74
N PRO A 209 -18.14 10.94 1.86
CA PRO A 209 -17.43 10.49 0.66
C PRO A 209 -17.03 11.62 -0.28
N VAL A 210 -17.84 12.69 -0.38
CA VAL A 210 -17.52 13.87 -1.21
C VAL A 210 -16.19 14.46 -0.77
N ARG A 211 -16.06 14.77 0.52
CA ARG A 211 -14.84 15.35 1.08
C ARG A 211 -13.67 14.36 1.07
N GLY A 212 -13.95 13.07 1.28
CA GLY A 212 -12.96 12.00 1.19
C GLY A 212 -12.32 11.89 -0.19
N VAL A 213 -13.13 11.98 -1.26
CA VAL A 213 -12.64 11.97 -2.64
C VAL A 213 -11.78 13.19 -2.94
N ASP A 214 -12.21 14.39 -2.54
CA ASP A 214 -11.42 15.61 -2.76
C ASP A 214 -10.08 15.55 -2.01
N LEU A 215 -10.09 15.10 -0.75
CA LEU A 215 -8.86 14.92 0.01
C LEU A 215 -7.94 13.87 -0.62
N TRP A 216 -8.49 12.75 -1.11
CA TRP A 216 -7.69 11.72 -1.78
C TRP A 216 -6.93 12.28 -2.98
N ARG A 217 -7.59 13.10 -3.81
CA ARG A 217 -6.94 13.77 -4.96
C ARG A 217 -5.83 14.71 -4.49
N SER A 218 -6.10 15.52 -3.46
CA SER A 218 -5.11 16.45 -2.89
C SER A 218 -3.89 15.72 -2.31
N LEU A 219 -4.10 14.59 -1.63
CA LEU A 219 -3.03 13.79 -1.05
C LEU A 219 -2.16 13.14 -2.11
N ARG A 220 -2.74 12.63 -3.21
CA ARG A 220 -1.96 12.08 -4.33
C ARG A 220 -1.02 13.11 -4.98
N ALA A 221 -1.41 14.38 -4.99
CA ALA A 221 -0.59 15.46 -5.51
C ALA A 221 0.47 15.98 -4.51
N THR A 222 0.44 15.51 -3.26
CA THR A 222 1.24 16.06 -2.16
C THR A 222 2.18 15.05 -1.54
N ILE A 223 1.72 13.82 -1.26
CA ILE A 223 2.50 12.81 -0.53
C ILE A 223 3.78 12.45 -1.29
N SER A 224 4.87 12.36 -0.54
CA SER A 224 6.21 12.06 -1.04
C SER A 224 6.67 10.64 -0.70
N THR A 225 6.21 10.10 0.43
CA THR A 225 6.53 8.73 0.87
C THR A 225 5.64 7.71 0.17
N ARG A 226 6.23 6.60 -0.28
CA ARG A 226 5.47 5.48 -0.85
C ARG A 226 4.92 4.58 0.25
N TYR A 227 3.64 4.74 0.57
CA TYR A 227 2.93 3.84 1.47
C TYR A 227 2.48 2.61 0.70
N LEU A 228 3.04 1.44 1.03
CA LEU A 228 2.74 0.16 0.38
C LEU A 228 1.76 -0.64 1.23
N GLY A 229 0.67 -1.07 0.60
CA GLY A 229 -0.30 -2.01 1.11
C GLY A 229 0.08 -3.46 0.77
N LYS A 230 -0.94 -4.28 0.53
CA LYS A 230 -0.75 -5.70 0.18
C LYS A 230 -0.23 -5.83 -1.25
N ALA A 231 0.47 -6.92 -1.54
CA ALA A 231 1.10 -7.15 -2.84
C ALA A 231 2.06 -6.05 -3.33
N ASP A 232 2.64 -5.25 -2.42
CA ASP A 232 3.52 -4.12 -2.72
C ASP A 232 2.86 -3.02 -3.58
N ILE A 233 1.53 -2.91 -3.54
CA ILE A 233 0.75 -1.87 -4.23
C ILE A 233 0.53 -0.68 -3.30
N GLU A 234 0.49 0.54 -3.84
CA GLU A 234 0.28 1.74 -3.05
C GLU A 234 -1.02 1.68 -2.24
N ASP A 235 -0.94 2.02 -0.95
CA ASP A 235 -2.07 1.90 -0.03
C ASP A 235 -3.20 2.87 -0.37
N SER A 236 -2.88 4.01 -1.00
CA SER A 236 -3.87 4.95 -1.56
C SER A 236 -4.78 4.31 -2.61
N LEU A 237 -4.28 3.32 -3.34
CA LEU A 237 -5.05 2.53 -4.29
C LEU A 237 -5.90 1.47 -3.57
N HIS A 238 -5.34 0.78 -2.58
CA HIS A 238 -6.14 -0.17 -1.79
C HIS A 238 -7.29 0.50 -1.03
N MET A 239 -7.05 1.70 -0.49
CA MET A 239 -8.00 2.47 0.32
C MET A 239 -9.36 2.61 -0.36
N ILE A 240 -9.40 3.00 -1.64
CA ILE A 240 -10.66 3.23 -2.34
C ILE A 240 -11.45 1.95 -2.60
N PHE A 241 -10.81 0.78 -2.56
CA PHE A 241 -11.47 -0.53 -2.69
C PHE A 241 -11.85 -1.13 -1.33
N ARG A 242 -11.15 -0.75 -0.24
CA ARG A 242 -11.48 -1.16 1.14
C ARG A 242 -12.76 -0.53 1.65
N VAL A 243 -12.98 0.75 1.35
CA VAL A 243 -14.17 1.47 1.81
C VAL A 243 -15.45 0.94 1.16
N SER A 244 -16.58 1.16 1.85
CA SER A 244 -17.92 0.82 1.36
C SER A 244 -18.28 1.58 0.08
N ASP A 245 -19.29 1.09 -0.63
CA ASP A 245 -19.72 1.72 -1.88
C ASP A 245 -20.55 2.97 -1.61
N SER A 246 -20.17 4.08 -2.25
CA SER A 246 -20.98 5.29 -2.41
C SER A 246 -20.89 5.73 -3.88
N PRO A 247 -21.81 6.57 -4.38
CA PRO A 247 -21.72 7.12 -5.73
C PRO A 247 -20.36 7.78 -6.03
N GLU A 248 -19.82 8.53 -5.08
CA GLU A 248 -18.55 9.23 -5.16
C GLU A 248 -17.37 8.26 -5.20
N VAL A 249 -17.38 7.23 -4.35
CA VAL A 249 -16.33 6.20 -4.33
C VAL A 249 -16.35 5.35 -5.62
N ILE A 250 -17.53 5.00 -6.13
CA ILE A 250 -17.66 4.25 -7.39
C ILE A 250 -17.14 5.09 -8.56
N ALA A 251 -17.47 6.39 -8.59
CA ALA A 251 -16.93 7.33 -9.57
C ALA A 251 -15.40 7.41 -9.47
N LEU A 252 -14.85 7.53 -8.26
CA LEU A 252 -13.41 7.58 -8.04
C LEU A 252 -12.69 6.29 -8.49
N ARG A 253 -13.28 5.11 -8.26
CA ARG A 253 -12.72 3.84 -8.78
C ARG A 253 -12.74 3.78 -10.30
N THR A 254 -13.73 4.41 -10.94
CA THR A 254 -13.81 4.49 -12.40
C THR A 254 -12.77 5.45 -12.96
N GLU A 255 -12.57 6.59 -12.28
CA GLU A 255 -11.57 7.61 -12.58
C GLU A 255 -10.15 7.02 -12.60
N LEU A 256 -9.84 5.99 -11.81
CA LEU A 256 -8.54 5.31 -11.86
C LEU A 256 -8.13 4.79 -13.25
N PHE A 257 -9.09 4.54 -14.14
CA PHE A 257 -8.79 4.08 -15.49
C PHE A 257 -8.60 5.22 -16.50
N ASP A 258 -8.65 6.47 -16.05
CA ASP A 258 -8.26 7.63 -16.84
C ASP A 258 -6.73 7.65 -17.01
N LEU A 259 -6.28 8.24 -18.11
CA LEU A 259 -4.86 8.19 -18.52
C LEU A 259 -3.93 8.94 -17.57
N ASP A 260 -4.46 9.88 -16.78
CA ASP A 260 -3.71 10.58 -15.73
C ASP A 260 -3.30 9.63 -14.60
N TYR A 261 -3.97 8.46 -14.48
CA TYR A 261 -3.77 7.52 -13.38
C TYR A 261 -3.33 6.13 -13.83
N SER A 262 -3.75 5.69 -15.01
CA SER A 262 -3.42 4.37 -15.54
C SER A 262 -2.99 4.49 -17.00
N ASN A 263 -1.69 4.67 -17.21
CA ASN A 263 -1.10 4.79 -18.55
C ASN A 263 -0.20 3.60 -18.91
N THR A 264 -0.07 2.61 -18.01
CA THR A 264 0.64 1.35 -18.25
C THR A 264 -0.23 0.12 -17.97
N ASP A 265 0.19 -1.04 -18.48
CA ASP A 265 -0.40 -2.34 -18.13
C ASP A 265 -0.09 -2.69 -16.66
N GLN A 266 0.99 -2.14 -16.09
CA GLN A 266 1.29 -2.30 -14.67
C GLN A 266 0.25 -1.60 -13.79
N ASP A 267 -0.21 -0.40 -14.19
CA ASP A 267 -1.28 0.30 -13.48
C ASP A 267 -2.58 -0.50 -13.51
N LEU A 268 -2.94 -1.04 -14.68
CA LEU A 268 -4.10 -1.92 -14.83
C LEU A 268 -4.00 -3.18 -13.96
N LEU A 269 -2.81 -3.78 -13.87
CA LEU A 269 -2.57 -4.92 -12.98
C LEU A 269 -2.71 -4.52 -11.51
N ASN A 270 -2.16 -3.38 -11.10
CA ASN A 270 -2.28 -2.89 -9.73
C ASN A 270 -3.74 -2.64 -9.35
N ILE A 271 -4.53 -2.04 -10.24
CA ILE A 271 -5.98 -1.84 -10.04
C ILE A 271 -6.69 -3.19 -9.89
N ALA A 272 -6.39 -4.16 -10.76
CA ALA A 272 -7.01 -5.49 -10.72
C ALA A 272 -6.69 -6.24 -9.41
N ILE A 273 -5.45 -6.17 -8.94
CA ILE A 273 -5.03 -6.76 -7.66
C ILE A 273 -5.70 -6.03 -6.50
N ALA A 274 -5.67 -4.70 -6.45
CA ALA A 274 -6.27 -3.93 -5.36
C ALA A 274 -7.77 -4.15 -5.25
N ALA A 275 -8.49 -4.23 -6.39
CA ALA A 275 -9.90 -4.56 -6.42
C ALA A 275 -10.15 -6.00 -5.93
N SER A 276 -9.43 -6.98 -6.46
CA SER A 276 -9.62 -8.39 -6.11
C SER A 276 -9.28 -8.69 -4.66
N TYR A 277 -8.16 -8.15 -4.15
CA TYR A 277 -7.71 -8.31 -2.76
C TYR A 277 -8.75 -7.79 -1.76
N ASN A 278 -9.42 -6.68 -2.10
CA ASN A 278 -10.43 -6.05 -1.25
C ASN A 278 -11.86 -6.54 -1.56
N GLY A 279 -12.03 -7.71 -2.19
CA GLY A 279 -13.34 -8.33 -2.41
C GLY A 279 -14.20 -7.63 -3.49
N ARG A 280 -13.61 -6.80 -4.35
CA ARG A 280 -14.30 -6.05 -5.42
C ARG A 280 -14.15 -6.71 -6.80
N ALA A 281 -13.99 -8.04 -6.83
CA ALA A 281 -13.88 -8.80 -8.08
C ALA A 281 -15.14 -8.70 -8.97
N VAL A 282 -16.34 -8.61 -8.37
CA VAL A 282 -17.60 -8.41 -9.12
C VAL A 282 -17.58 -7.10 -9.88
N TRP A 283 -17.24 -5.99 -9.21
CA TRP A 283 -17.09 -4.68 -9.84
C TRP A 283 -16.05 -4.69 -10.97
N LEU A 284 -14.90 -5.34 -10.75
CA LEU A 284 -13.86 -5.46 -11.78
C LEU A 284 -14.38 -6.20 -13.02
N ASN A 285 -15.14 -7.28 -12.84
CA ASN A 285 -15.75 -8.04 -13.94
C ASN A 285 -16.80 -7.21 -14.71
N GLU A 286 -17.62 -6.43 -14.01
CA GLU A 286 -18.58 -5.52 -14.64
C GLU A 286 -17.87 -4.46 -15.50
N MET A 287 -16.77 -3.89 -14.99
CA MET A 287 -15.94 -2.95 -15.74
C MET A 287 -15.30 -3.58 -16.97
N ILE A 288 -14.75 -4.79 -16.85
CA ILE A 288 -14.20 -5.56 -17.97
C ILE A 288 -15.25 -5.78 -19.06
N GLU A 289 -16.46 -6.19 -18.69
CA GLU A 289 -17.54 -6.47 -19.64
C GLU A 289 -18.08 -5.19 -20.29
N SER A 290 -18.18 -4.09 -19.53
CA SER A 290 -18.53 -2.77 -20.06
C SER A 290 -17.53 -2.31 -21.12
N ASP A 291 -16.23 -2.45 -20.83
CA ASP A 291 -15.16 -2.08 -21.73
C ASP A 291 -15.11 -2.92 -23.01
N ARG A 292 -15.32 -4.23 -22.89
CA ARG A 292 -15.39 -5.15 -24.04
C ARG A 292 -16.56 -4.81 -24.97
N LYS A 293 -17.67 -4.34 -24.42
CA LYS A 293 -18.87 -3.94 -25.18
C LYS A 293 -18.80 -2.51 -25.73
N SER A 294 -17.78 -1.74 -25.35
CA SER A 294 -17.62 -0.36 -25.78
C SER A 294 -17.46 -0.23 -27.30
N SER A 295 -18.00 0.85 -27.86
CA SER A 295 -17.73 1.25 -29.25
C SER A 295 -16.28 1.73 -29.45
N LEU A 296 -15.60 2.14 -28.37
CA LEU A 296 -14.24 2.65 -28.41
C LEU A 296 -13.21 1.51 -28.42
N ALA A 297 -12.40 1.46 -29.47
CA ALA A 297 -11.43 0.38 -29.68
C ALA A 297 -10.41 0.25 -28.55
N TRP A 298 -9.98 1.36 -27.94
CA TRP A 298 -9.04 1.35 -26.83
C TRP A 298 -9.68 0.79 -25.54
N ARG A 299 -10.96 1.09 -25.26
CA ARG A 299 -11.68 0.48 -24.13
C ARG A 299 -11.84 -1.02 -24.32
N ARG A 300 -12.16 -1.47 -25.53
CA ARG A 300 -12.20 -2.92 -25.82
C ARG A 300 -10.86 -3.61 -25.54
N LYS A 301 -9.75 -3.00 -25.93
CA LYS A 301 -8.41 -3.51 -25.61
C LYS A 301 -8.13 -3.51 -24.10
N ARG A 302 -8.48 -2.43 -23.38
CA ARG A 302 -8.39 -2.35 -21.92
C ARG A 302 -9.16 -3.48 -21.26
N GLY A 303 -10.40 -3.73 -21.68
CA GLY A 303 -11.21 -4.84 -21.18
C GLY A 303 -10.59 -6.22 -21.44
N VAL A 304 -9.98 -6.45 -22.60
CA VAL A 304 -9.23 -7.70 -22.86
C VAL A 304 -8.03 -7.82 -21.93
N VAL A 305 -7.23 -6.77 -21.74
CA VAL A 305 -6.03 -6.78 -20.87
C VAL A 305 -6.42 -7.00 -19.41
N LEU A 306 -7.38 -6.23 -18.89
CA LEU A 306 -7.88 -6.38 -17.52
C LEU A 306 -8.43 -7.78 -17.24
N SER A 307 -9.10 -8.39 -18.22
CA SER A 307 -9.55 -9.78 -18.08
C SER A 307 -8.41 -10.79 -17.92
N GLY A 308 -7.19 -10.43 -18.32
CA GLY A 308 -6.00 -11.24 -18.13
C GLY A 308 -5.45 -11.14 -16.71
N PHE A 309 -5.73 -10.01 -16.02
CA PHE A 309 -5.24 -9.67 -14.68
C PHE A 309 -6.22 -10.03 -13.56
N THR A 310 -7.33 -10.72 -13.86
CA THR A 310 -8.19 -11.31 -12.83
C THR A 310 -7.43 -12.34 -12.00
N ALA A 311 -7.85 -12.54 -10.76
CA ALA A 311 -7.31 -13.54 -9.84
C ALA A 311 -8.32 -14.65 -9.56
N ASN A 312 -7.89 -15.73 -8.90
CA ASN A 312 -8.70 -16.91 -8.59
C ASN A 312 -9.21 -17.61 -9.85
N ASN A 313 -8.40 -17.68 -10.90
CA ASN A 313 -8.76 -18.37 -12.12
C ASN A 313 -8.65 -19.90 -11.91
N ILE A 314 -9.54 -20.67 -12.53
CA ILE A 314 -9.62 -22.13 -12.38
C ILE A 314 -9.23 -22.79 -13.70
N LEU A 315 -8.33 -23.79 -13.65
CA LEU A 315 -7.95 -24.58 -14.81
C LEU A 315 -9.09 -25.52 -15.24
N PRO A 316 -9.27 -25.79 -16.56
CA PRO A 316 -8.53 -25.21 -17.69
C PRO A 316 -9.01 -23.81 -18.07
N ILE A 317 -8.10 -22.97 -18.59
CA ILE A 317 -8.45 -21.66 -19.13
C ILE A 317 -8.63 -21.75 -20.65
N PRO A 318 -9.85 -21.51 -21.17
CA PRO A 318 -10.10 -21.44 -22.60
C PRO A 318 -9.19 -20.40 -23.27
N ASP A 319 -8.86 -20.63 -24.53
CA ASP A 319 -8.13 -19.69 -25.41
C ASP A 319 -6.66 -19.40 -25.02
N ALA A 320 -6.16 -19.94 -23.90
CA ALA A 320 -4.74 -19.85 -23.54
C ALA A 320 -3.84 -20.57 -24.56
N TRP A 321 -4.41 -21.60 -25.21
CA TRP A 321 -3.80 -22.43 -26.24
C TRP A 321 -4.75 -22.54 -27.44
N SER A 322 -4.88 -21.46 -28.20
CA SER A 322 -5.70 -21.47 -29.42
C SER A 322 -5.10 -22.39 -30.48
N GLU A 323 -5.91 -23.29 -31.04
CA GLU A 323 -5.55 -24.08 -32.21
C GLU A 323 -5.63 -23.21 -33.48
N GLY A 324 -4.60 -23.27 -34.32
CA GLY A 324 -4.55 -22.54 -35.60
C GLY A 324 -3.72 -21.26 -35.57
N GLU A 325 -3.66 -20.60 -36.74
CA GLU A 325 -2.86 -19.39 -36.95
C GLU A 325 -3.56 -18.15 -36.37
N ILE A 326 -2.82 -17.34 -35.60
CA ILE A 326 -3.28 -16.07 -35.05
C ILE A 326 -3.23 -15.02 -36.17
N LYS A 327 -4.39 -14.60 -36.66
CA LYS A 327 -4.47 -13.73 -37.86
C LYS A 327 -4.53 -12.25 -37.53
N THR A 328 -4.92 -11.87 -36.32
CA THR A 328 -5.13 -10.47 -35.95
C THR A 328 -4.44 -10.09 -34.66
N SER A 329 -4.11 -8.80 -34.53
CA SER A 329 -3.54 -8.27 -33.28
C SER A 329 -4.51 -8.37 -32.09
N HIS A 330 -5.82 -8.34 -32.34
CA HIS A 330 -6.83 -8.50 -31.30
C HIS A 330 -6.85 -9.93 -30.76
N GLN A 331 -6.85 -10.94 -31.65
CA GLN A 331 -6.74 -12.36 -31.26
C GLN A 331 -5.42 -12.64 -30.52
N SER A 332 -4.33 -12.01 -30.94
CA SER A 332 -3.04 -12.11 -30.22
C SER A 332 -3.15 -11.57 -28.79
N LEU A 333 -3.84 -10.44 -28.59
CA LEU A 333 -4.09 -9.84 -27.29
C LEU A 333 -4.99 -10.74 -26.41
N GLU A 334 -6.06 -11.29 -26.97
CA GLU A 334 -6.96 -12.23 -26.28
C GLU A 334 -6.23 -13.48 -25.81
N MET A 335 -5.42 -14.10 -26.68
CA MET A 335 -4.61 -15.26 -26.31
C MET A 335 -3.60 -14.91 -25.20
N LYS A 336 -2.92 -13.76 -25.29
CA LYS A 336 -1.97 -13.33 -24.24
C LYS A 336 -2.68 -13.08 -22.91
N SER A 337 -3.85 -12.45 -22.95
CA SER A 337 -4.71 -12.25 -21.78
C SER A 337 -5.14 -13.59 -21.15
N ALA A 338 -5.59 -14.55 -21.96
CA ALA A 338 -5.91 -15.90 -21.51
C ALA A 338 -4.69 -16.62 -20.91
N ARG A 339 -3.48 -16.42 -21.47
CA ARG A 339 -2.23 -16.94 -20.90
C ARG A 339 -1.92 -16.33 -19.54
N PHE A 340 -2.18 -15.05 -19.30
CA PHE A 340 -2.02 -14.46 -17.96
C PHE A 340 -2.93 -15.11 -16.94
N ARG A 341 -4.20 -15.38 -17.27
CA ARG A 341 -5.11 -16.16 -16.40
C ARG A 341 -4.63 -17.59 -16.19
N TRP A 342 -4.15 -18.25 -17.24
CA TRP A 342 -3.63 -19.62 -17.15
C TRP A 342 -2.41 -19.72 -16.23
N ILE A 343 -1.46 -18.79 -16.34
CA ILE A 343 -0.27 -18.75 -15.46
C ILE A 343 -0.68 -18.55 -14.00
N GLU A 344 -1.63 -17.65 -13.73
CA GLU A 344 -2.14 -17.43 -12.36
C GLU A 344 -2.84 -18.68 -11.80
N ALA A 345 -3.69 -19.32 -12.59
CA ALA A 345 -4.35 -20.57 -12.20
C ALA A 345 -3.33 -21.70 -11.94
N CYS A 346 -2.26 -21.80 -12.74
CA CYS A 346 -1.17 -22.73 -12.50
C CYS A 346 -0.42 -22.40 -11.21
N ALA A 347 -0.16 -21.12 -10.91
CA ALA A 347 0.49 -20.73 -9.67
C ALA A 347 -0.34 -21.16 -8.45
N HIS A 348 -1.64 -20.90 -8.48
CA HIS A 348 -2.56 -21.29 -7.42
C HIS A 348 -2.61 -22.82 -7.24
N HIS A 349 -2.71 -23.57 -8.34
CA HIS A 349 -2.66 -25.04 -8.30
C HIS A 349 -1.39 -25.57 -7.62
N TRP A 350 -0.22 -25.04 -7.98
CA TRP A 350 1.05 -25.50 -7.39
C TRP A 350 1.22 -25.07 -5.94
N TRP A 351 0.63 -23.94 -5.54
CA TRP A 351 0.58 -23.54 -4.14
C TRP A 351 -0.31 -24.47 -3.31
N GLU A 352 -1.50 -24.79 -3.78
CA GLU A 352 -2.34 -25.78 -3.11
C GLU A 352 -1.65 -27.15 -3.02
N ALA A 353 -0.96 -27.56 -4.08
CA ALA A 353 -0.18 -28.81 -4.08
C ALA A 353 0.95 -28.76 -3.04
N TYR A 354 1.61 -27.62 -2.87
CA TYR A 354 2.60 -27.40 -1.82
C TYR A 354 2.00 -27.55 -0.43
N LEU A 355 0.85 -26.92 -0.17
CA LEU A 355 0.16 -27.01 1.11
C LEU A 355 -0.36 -28.43 1.40
N LYS A 356 -0.87 -29.14 0.40
CA LYS A 356 -1.43 -30.51 0.53
C LYS A 356 -0.36 -31.62 0.54
N ALA A 357 0.87 -31.33 0.13
CA ALA A 357 1.94 -32.32 0.07
C ALA A 357 2.27 -32.87 1.47
N ASN A 358 2.36 -34.20 1.56
CA ASN A 358 2.69 -34.93 2.80
C ASN A 358 4.15 -35.40 2.85
N LYS A 359 4.89 -35.24 1.75
CA LYS A 359 6.31 -35.59 1.67
C LYS A 359 7.18 -34.38 1.31
N PRO A 360 8.40 -34.29 1.84
CA PRO A 360 9.33 -33.21 1.53
C PRO A 360 9.61 -33.02 0.04
N GLU A 361 9.80 -34.10 -0.72
CA GLU A 361 10.11 -34.06 -2.16
C GLU A 361 8.95 -33.53 -2.99
N GLU A 362 7.71 -33.90 -2.64
CA GLU A 362 6.49 -33.44 -3.29
C GLU A 362 6.27 -31.94 -3.00
N ALA A 363 6.42 -31.54 -1.74
CA ALA A 363 6.33 -30.14 -1.34
C ALA A 363 7.40 -29.30 -2.06
N TYR A 364 8.66 -29.74 -2.06
CA TYR A 364 9.73 -29.01 -2.74
C TYR A 364 9.48 -28.88 -4.25
N ALA A 365 9.05 -29.95 -4.92
CA ALA A 365 8.71 -29.90 -6.34
C ALA A 365 7.57 -28.91 -6.63
N ALA A 366 6.49 -28.97 -5.84
CA ALA A 366 5.36 -28.05 -5.96
C ALA A 366 5.78 -26.58 -5.73
N TRP A 367 6.63 -26.33 -4.74
CA TRP A 367 7.18 -24.99 -4.48
C TRP A 367 7.97 -24.44 -5.67
N ILE A 368 8.82 -25.25 -6.29
CA ILE A 368 9.59 -24.82 -7.48
C ILE A 368 8.65 -24.48 -8.65
N LEU A 369 7.60 -25.27 -8.86
CA LEU A 369 6.61 -25.02 -9.92
C LEU A 369 5.72 -23.81 -9.63
N PHE A 370 5.40 -23.58 -8.35
CA PHE A 370 4.76 -22.36 -7.88
C PHE A 370 5.63 -21.15 -8.19
N LEU A 371 6.93 -21.16 -7.80
CA LEU A 371 7.84 -20.07 -8.14
C LEU A 371 7.94 -19.82 -9.65
N LYS A 372 7.87 -20.86 -10.49
CA LYS A 372 7.88 -20.72 -11.95
C LYS A 372 6.60 -20.13 -12.53
N SER A 373 5.52 -20.05 -11.76
CA SER A 373 4.22 -19.57 -12.22
C SER A 373 3.81 -18.26 -11.52
N ALA A 374 4.24 -18.04 -10.28
CA ALA A 374 3.81 -16.97 -9.41
C ALA A 374 4.05 -15.56 -9.98
N ASP A 375 3.04 -14.71 -9.81
CA ASP A 375 3.07 -13.26 -10.00
C ASP A 375 2.42 -12.57 -8.78
N PRO A 376 2.40 -11.23 -8.69
CA PRO A 376 1.89 -10.53 -7.50
C PRO A 376 0.43 -10.85 -7.13
N ARG A 377 -0.39 -11.39 -8.04
CA ARG A 377 -1.78 -11.81 -7.73
C ARG A 377 -1.82 -12.95 -6.72
N ALA A 378 -0.74 -13.73 -6.58
CA ALA A 378 -0.71 -14.82 -5.59
C ALA A 378 -0.91 -14.33 -4.15
N TRP A 379 -0.55 -13.07 -3.84
CA TRP A 379 -0.80 -12.48 -2.53
C TRP A 379 -2.28 -12.38 -2.15
N ILE A 380 -3.20 -12.49 -3.11
CA ILE A 380 -4.65 -12.48 -2.89
C ILE A 380 -5.09 -13.74 -2.12
N TRP A 381 -4.55 -14.90 -2.49
CA TRP A 381 -5.00 -16.20 -1.96
C TRP A 381 -4.01 -16.87 -1.01
N ILE A 382 -2.71 -16.56 -1.04
CA ILE A 382 -1.70 -17.23 -0.18
C ILE A 382 -2.10 -17.29 1.30
N GLU A 383 -2.49 -16.16 1.90
CA GLU A 383 -2.85 -16.10 3.31
C GLU A 383 -4.18 -16.84 3.58
N GLN A 384 -5.15 -16.68 2.67
CA GLN A 384 -6.46 -17.34 2.76
C GLN A 384 -6.33 -18.87 2.69
N ASP A 385 -5.46 -19.38 1.82
CA ASP A 385 -5.23 -20.82 1.66
C ASP A 385 -4.48 -21.42 2.85
N ILE A 386 -3.56 -20.67 3.47
CA ILE A 386 -2.90 -21.09 4.71
C ILE A 386 -3.93 -21.23 5.83
N GLU A 387 -4.79 -20.22 5.99
CA GLU A 387 -5.86 -20.25 6.99
C GLU A 387 -6.86 -21.38 6.71
N ALA A 388 -7.25 -21.58 5.45
CA ALA A 388 -8.19 -22.62 5.03
C ALA A 388 -7.64 -24.04 5.18
N ALA A 389 -6.33 -24.24 5.04
CA ALA A 389 -5.70 -25.54 5.27
C ALA A 389 -5.86 -26.02 6.72
N ASN A 390 -5.82 -25.08 7.68
CA ASN A 390 -6.03 -25.33 9.12
C ASN A 390 -5.27 -26.56 9.65
N ASP A 391 -4.04 -26.75 9.16
CA ASP A 391 -3.15 -27.87 9.49
C ASP A 391 -2.10 -27.41 10.51
N SER A 392 -1.96 -28.14 11.61
CA SER A 392 -1.00 -27.86 12.69
C SER A 392 0.08 -28.93 12.82
N SER A 393 0.23 -29.77 11.79
CA SER A 393 1.27 -30.80 11.75
C SER A 393 2.66 -30.16 11.71
N ALA A 394 3.64 -30.83 12.32
CA ALA A 394 5.03 -30.36 12.33
C ALA A 394 5.60 -30.13 10.92
N PHE A 395 5.14 -30.92 9.94
CA PHE A 395 5.55 -30.74 8.55
C PHE A 395 4.89 -29.51 7.91
N PHE A 396 3.64 -29.20 8.24
CA PHE A 396 2.99 -27.97 7.79
C PHE A 396 3.69 -26.72 8.34
N GLU A 397 4.02 -26.70 9.63
CA GLU A 397 4.82 -25.61 10.24
C GLU A 397 6.19 -25.43 9.59
N LEU A 398 6.84 -26.54 9.22
CA LEU A 398 8.10 -26.50 8.47
C LEU A 398 7.91 -25.89 7.07
N LYS A 399 6.80 -26.19 6.38
CA LYS A 399 6.44 -25.58 5.09
C LYS A 399 6.18 -24.08 5.24
N LEU A 400 5.50 -23.63 6.30
CA LEU A 400 5.29 -22.21 6.56
C LEU A 400 6.61 -21.49 6.85
N SER A 401 7.47 -22.09 7.68
CA SER A 401 8.82 -21.57 7.95
C SER A 401 9.64 -21.45 6.67
N HIS A 402 9.63 -22.48 5.82
CA HIS A 402 10.29 -22.47 4.51
C HIS A 402 9.74 -21.36 3.61
N PHE A 403 8.42 -21.17 3.55
CA PHE A 403 7.79 -20.08 2.81
C PHE A 403 8.24 -18.70 3.33
N HIS A 404 8.20 -18.47 4.64
CA HIS A 404 8.61 -17.20 5.26
C HIS A 404 10.09 -16.87 5.00
N LEU A 405 10.98 -17.87 5.12
CA LEU A 405 12.41 -17.72 4.81
C LEU A 405 12.66 -17.40 3.34
N ASN A 406 11.80 -17.88 2.44
CA ASN A 406 11.92 -17.65 0.99
C ASN A 406 11.06 -16.49 0.46
N ARG A 407 10.40 -15.71 1.34
CA ARG A 407 9.49 -14.63 0.92
C ARG A 407 10.17 -13.59 0.01
N ALA A 408 11.41 -13.21 0.34
CA ALA A 408 12.19 -12.28 -0.49
C ALA A 408 12.51 -12.85 -1.88
N ARG A 409 12.77 -14.16 -1.98
CA ARG A 409 12.99 -14.84 -3.27
C ARG A 409 11.70 -14.87 -4.09
N LEU A 410 10.57 -15.18 -3.46
CA LEU A 410 9.25 -15.16 -4.10
C LEU A 410 8.96 -13.77 -4.69
N LYS A 411 9.15 -12.71 -3.90
CA LYS A 411 8.97 -11.32 -4.34
C LYS A 411 9.79 -10.99 -5.59
N ARG A 412 11.09 -11.28 -5.59
CA ARG A 412 11.96 -11.05 -6.77
C ARG A 412 11.48 -11.80 -8.03
N VAL A 413 10.99 -13.02 -7.84
CA VAL A 413 10.49 -13.83 -8.96
C VAL A 413 9.19 -13.24 -9.54
N MET A 414 8.31 -12.75 -8.67
CA MET A 414 7.08 -12.04 -9.07
C MET A 414 7.41 -10.72 -9.80
N GLU A 415 8.32 -9.91 -9.26
CA GLU A 415 8.76 -8.63 -9.88
C GLU A 415 9.31 -8.86 -11.30
N LYS A 416 10.21 -9.85 -11.46
CA LYS A 416 10.76 -10.22 -12.77
C LYS A 416 9.70 -10.65 -13.78
N ARG A 417 8.56 -11.18 -13.32
CA ARG A 417 7.47 -11.63 -14.20
C ARG A 417 6.73 -10.47 -14.84
N ILE A 418 6.64 -9.35 -14.12
CA ILE A 418 5.85 -8.18 -14.52
C ILE A 418 6.71 -7.00 -15.00
N GLU A 419 8.04 -7.14 -15.01
CA GLU A 419 9.06 -6.11 -15.33
C GLU A 419 8.87 -5.39 -16.69
N LYS A 420 8.00 -5.87 -17.58
CA LYS A 420 7.72 -5.22 -18.87
C LYS A 420 6.38 -4.50 -18.92
N LEU A 421 5.54 -4.63 -17.90
CA LEU A 421 4.19 -4.07 -17.90
C LEU A 421 4.19 -2.55 -17.72
N ASP A 422 5.21 -1.99 -17.05
CA ASP A 422 5.47 -0.56 -16.90
C ASP A 422 5.83 0.13 -18.23
N LYS A 423 6.30 -0.65 -19.20
CA LYS A 423 6.69 -0.17 -20.54
C LYS A 423 5.64 -0.45 -21.61
N LYS A 424 4.47 -0.93 -21.21
CA LYS A 424 3.42 -1.35 -22.13
C LYS A 424 2.09 -0.69 -21.81
N LEU A 425 1.31 -0.39 -22.84
CA LEU A 425 -0.11 -0.06 -22.73
C LEU A 425 -0.89 -0.90 -23.73
N PHE A 426 -1.77 -1.74 -23.21
CA PHE A 426 -2.52 -2.74 -23.96
C PHE A 426 -1.63 -3.68 -24.78
N ASP A 427 -0.55 -4.17 -24.15
CA ASP A 427 0.50 -5.01 -24.73
C ASP A 427 1.20 -4.38 -25.96
N ARG A 428 1.21 -3.06 -26.03
CA ARG A 428 2.01 -2.27 -26.98
C ARG A 428 3.07 -1.50 -26.23
N ASP A 429 4.30 -1.55 -26.71
CA ASP A 429 5.41 -0.82 -26.10
C ASP A 429 5.13 0.69 -26.16
N ILE A 430 5.31 1.36 -25.01
CA ILE A 430 5.20 2.81 -24.89
C ILE A 430 6.55 3.39 -25.36
N GLY A 431 6.53 4.07 -26.52
CA GLY A 431 7.73 4.69 -27.08
C GLY A 431 8.07 6.03 -26.41
N ILE A 432 9.36 6.33 -26.26
CA ILE A 432 9.83 7.66 -25.82
C ILE A 432 9.41 8.69 -26.89
N GLY A 433 8.69 9.73 -26.49
CA GLY A 433 8.26 10.83 -27.39
C GLY A 433 7.01 10.55 -28.23
N ILE A 434 6.42 9.36 -28.10
CA ILE A 434 5.06 9.08 -28.58
C ILE A 434 4.18 8.99 -27.34
N GLU A 435 3.96 10.12 -26.67
CA GLU A 435 2.80 10.29 -25.80
C GLU A 435 1.62 10.44 -26.75
N PRO A 436 0.74 9.44 -26.95
CA PRO A 436 -0.33 9.63 -27.91
C PRO A 436 -1.43 10.54 -27.34
N TRP A 437 -1.29 11.08 -26.12
CA TRP A 437 -2.40 11.59 -25.32
C TRP A 437 -2.05 12.70 -24.30
N LYS A 438 -1.02 13.53 -24.51
CA LYS A 438 -0.91 14.84 -23.81
C LYS A 438 -1.17 15.99 -24.76
#